data_AF-A0A1I1LIK0-F1
#
_entry.id   AF-A0A1I1LIK0-F1
#
_cell.length_a   1.000
_cell.length_b   1.000
_cell.length_c   1.000
_cell.angle_alpha   90.00
_cell.angle_beta   90.00
_cell.angle_gamma   90.00
#
_symmetry.space_group_name_H-M   'P 1'
#
loop_
_entity.id
_entity.type
_entity.pdbx_description
1 polymer ?
#
loop_
_entity_poly.entity_id
_entity_poly.type
_entity_poly.pdbx_seq_one_letter_code
_entity_poly.pdbx_strand_id
1 'polypeptide(L)'
;MEKMDVNIMELLEYLQDLVDNSPKVPISGKIMVDKKEILEVVDQIINYLPDQFKKAQWVMNERERILGEAKKEYDSVKKETMVIMRQNVESHDIVKEAKIRGQEIIASAQRDAKAIRLGSREYSDEILSQLDREIEAQKEILIKGLQGSFETVAKDVDGTLTSACTTIRDNIKELRGMKK
;
A
#
# COMPACT_ATOMS: atom_id res chain seq x y z
N MET A 1 -58.48 36.04 -12.20
CA MET A 1 -58.04 37.43 -12.42
C MET A 1 -56.54 37.38 -12.61
N GLU A 2 -56.09 37.44 -13.86
CA GLU A 2 -54.69 37.71 -14.17
C GLU A 2 -54.32 39.02 -13.49
N LYS A 3 -53.41 38.97 -12.52
CA LYS A 3 -52.69 40.17 -12.14
C LYS A 3 -51.88 40.54 -13.36
N MET A 4 -52.34 41.52 -14.11
CA MET A 4 -51.51 42.26 -15.05
C MET A 4 -50.25 42.64 -14.26
N ASP A 5 -49.11 42.03 -14.58
CA ASP A 5 -47.84 42.36 -13.93
C ASP A 5 -47.55 43.81 -14.32
N VAL A 6 -48.00 44.75 -13.47
CA VAL A 6 -47.70 46.16 -13.63
C VAL A 6 -46.18 46.27 -13.55
N ASN A 7 -45.57 46.52 -14.70
CA ASN A 7 -44.14 46.62 -14.80
C ASN A 7 -43.75 47.98 -14.22
N ILE A 8 -42.99 47.94 -13.13
CA ILE A 8 -42.50 49.17 -12.49
C ILE A 8 -41.66 49.98 -13.48
N MET A 9 -40.99 49.33 -14.43
CA MET A 9 -40.32 50.05 -15.52
C MET A 9 -41.30 50.79 -16.42
N GLU A 10 -42.44 50.21 -16.76
CA GLU A 10 -43.45 50.90 -17.57
C GLU A 10 -44.02 52.11 -16.81
N LEU A 11 -44.23 52.01 -15.48
CA LEU A 11 -44.65 53.15 -14.66
C LEU A 11 -43.58 54.24 -14.55
N LEU A 12 -42.31 53.84 -14.45
CA LEU A 12 -41.18 54.78 -14.42
C LEU A 12 -40.97 55.46 -15.79
N GLU A 13 -41.09 54.70 -16.87
CA GLU A 13 -41.05 55.22 -18.25
C GLU A 13 -42.23 56.16 -18.51
N TYR A 14 -43.43 55.82 -18.04
CA TYR A 14 -44.59 56.70 -18.11
C TYR A 14 -44.40 57.99 -17.31
N LEU A 15 -43.84 57.89 -16.09
CA LEU A 15 -43.52 59.06 -15.27
C LEU A 15 -42.47 59.95 -15.96
N GLN A 16 -41.48 59.36 -16.62
CA GLN A 16 -40.47 60.06 -17.40
C GLN A 16 -41.09 60.76 -18.62
N ASP A 17 -41.95 60.06 -19.36
CA ASP A 17 -42.63 60.60 -20.53
C ASP A 17 -43.58 61.76 -20.17
N LEU A 18 -44.26 61.68 -19.02
CA LEU A 18 -45.04 62.78 -18.45
C LEU A 18 -44.18 64.02 -18.20
N VAL A 19 -42.97 63.84 -17.68
CA VAL A 19 -42.04 64.95 -17.41
C VAL A 19 -41.49 65.55 -18.71
N ASP A 20 -41.13 64.72 -19.69
CA ASP A 20 -40.52 65.16 -20.96
C ASP A 20 -41.52 65.86 -21.90
N ASN A 21 -42.78 65.42 -21.92
CA ASN A 21 -43.82 65.97 -22.80
C ASN A 21 -44.67 67.09 -22.15
N SER A 22 -44.39 67.45 -20.90
CA SER A 22 -45.17 68.47 -20.19
C SER A 22 -44.97 69.89 -20.74
N PRO A 23 -46.02 70.73 -20.80
CA PRO A 23 -45.91 72.11 -21.25
C PRO A 23 -44.89 72.92 -20.44
N LYS A 24 -43.95 73.56 -21.13
CA LYS A 24 -42.95 74.44 -20.49
C LYS A 24 -43.57 75.78 -20.11
N VAL A 25 -43.28 76.25 -18.90
CA VAL A 25 -43.71 77.56 -18.41
C VAL A 25 -42.69 78.62 -18.88
N PRO A 26 -43.11 79.62 -19.68
CA PRO A 26 -42.20 80.62 -20.26
C PRO A 26 -41.32 81.31 -19.21
N ILE A 27 -40.06 81.56 -19.55
CA ILE A 27 -39.07 82.32 -18.74
C ILE A 27 -38.64 81.62 -17.42
N SER A 28 -39.32 80.56 -16.98
CA SER A 28 -39.06 79.93 -15.66
C SER A 28 -38.19 78.67 -15.69
N GLY A 29 -38.00 78.04 -16.86
CA GLY A 29 -37.34 76.73 -17.00
C GLY A 29 -38.11 75.55 -16.38
N LYS A 30 -39.34 75.77 -15.89
CA LYS A 30 -40.18 74.75 -15.25
C LYS A 30 -41.19 74.14 -16.22
N ILE A 31 -41.66 72.95 -15.91
CA ILE A 31 -42.77 72.27 -16.60
C ILE A 31 -44.06 72.36 -15.78
N MET A 32 -45.19 72.37 -16.47
CA MET A 32 -46.53 72.30 -15.87
C MET A 32 -47.02 70.86 -15.95
N VAL A 33 -47.26 70.24 -14.79
CA VAL A 33 -47.68 68.83 -14.67
C VAL A 33 -49.02 68.72 -13.95
N ASP A 34 -49.83 67.71 -14.29
CA ASP A 34 -50.99 67.36 -13.48
C ASP A 34 -50.52 66.67 -12.20
N LYS A 35 -50.71 67.35 -11.07
CA LYS A 35 -50.35 66.84 -9.76
C LYS A 35 -51.04 65.52 -9.43
N LYS A 36 -52.29 65.35 -9.82
CA LYS A 36 -53.09 64.16 -9.50
C LYS A 36 -52.55 62.94 -10.24
N GLU A 37 -52.24 63.11 -11.52
CA GLU A 37 -51.70 62.05 -12.37
C GLU A 37 -50.30 61.60 -11.91
N ILE A 38 -49.39 62.54 -11.65
CA ILE A 38 -48.04 62.23 -11.11
C ILE A 38 -48.15 61.45 -9.79
N LEU A 39 -49.02 61.90 -8.87
CA LEU A 39 -49.18 61.25 -7.56
C LEU A 39 -49.76 59.84 -7.70
N GLU A 40 -50.72 59.63 -8.60
CA GLU A 40 -51.28 58.29 -8.86
C GLU A 40 -50.21 57.32 -9.37
N VAL A 41 -49.34 57.76 -10.30
CA VAL A 41 -48.24 56.92 -10.82
C VAL A 41 -47.21 56.61 -9.73
N VAL A 42 -46.84 57.60 -8.91
CA VAL A 42 -45.91 57.42 -7.79
C VAL A 42 -46.48 56.48 -6.74
N ASP A 43 -47.75 56.60 -6.38
CA ASP A 43 -48.41 55.71 -5.43
C ASP A 43 -48.48 54.28 -5.96
N GLN A 44 -48.72 54.09 -7.26
CA GLN A 44 -48.64 52.77 -7.87
C GLN A 44 -47.22 52.19 -7.76
N ILE A 45 -46.19 52.96 -8.12
CA ILE A 45 -44.79 52.52 -7.99
C ILE A 45 -44.51 52.10 -6.54
N ILE A 46 -44.84 52.93 -5.55
CA ILE A 46 -44.60 52.65 -4.12
C ILE A 46 -45.33 51.39 -3.65
N ASN A 47 -46.54 51.13 -4.14
CA ASN A 47 -47.32 49.95 -3.75
C ASN A 47 -46.78 48.66 -4.40
N TYR A 48 -46.28 48.71 -5.64
CA TYR A 48 -45.81 47.52 -6.36
C TYR A 48 -44.32 47.19 -6.10
N LEU A 49 -43.48 48.18 -5.79
CA LEU A 49 -42.03 48.02 -5.54
C LEU A 49 -41.70 46.94 -4.49
N PRO A 50 -42.32 46.95 -3.28
CA PRO A 50 -41.95 46.02 -2.22
C PRO A 50 -42.20 44.56 -2.59
N ASP A 51 -43.28 44.29 -3.32
CA ASP A 51 -43.63 42.93 -3.73
C ASP A 51 -42.69 42.42 -4.84
N GLN A 52 -42.25 43.29 -5.76
CA GLN A 52 -41.22 42.93 -6.74
C GLN A 52 -39.87 42.62 -6.08
N PHE A 53 -39.47 43.39 -5.06
CA PHE A 53 -38.27 43.07 -4.27
C PHE A 53 -38.39 41.74 -3.51
N LYS A 54 -39.55 41.46 -2.90
CA LYS A 54 -39.80 40.16 -2.25
C LYS A 54 -39.73 39.01 -3.25
N LYS A 55 -40.32 39.16 -4.45
CA LYS A 55 -40.23 38.17 -5.52
C LYS A 55 -38.76 37.95 -5.91
N ALA A 56 -37.98 39.02 -6.13
CA ALA A 56 -36.56 38.92 -6.47
C ALA A 56 -35.74 38.21 -5.37
N GLN A 57 -35.95 38.57 -4.10
CA GLN A 57 -35.29 37.91 -2.98
C GLN A 57 -35.67 36.43 -2.88
N TRP A 58 -36.94 36.11 -3.11
CA TRP A 58 -37.42 34.74 -3.13
C TRP A 58 -36.75 33.93 -4.24
N VAL A 59 -36.68 34.46 -5.46
CA VAL A 59 -35.99 33.81 -6.59
C VAL A 59 -34.52 33.57 -6.27
N MET A 60 -33.84 34.54 -5.65
CA MET A 60 -32.43 34.40 -5.26
C MET A 60 -32.22 33.32 -4.20
N ASN A 61 -33.08 33.28 -3.17
CA ASN A 61 -33.02 32.26 -2.14
C ASN A 61 -33.33 30.87 -2.70
N GLU A 62 -34.31 30.78 -3.61
CA GLU A 62 -34.72 29.54 -4.25
C GLU A 62 -33.62 29.00 -5.16
N ARG A 63 -32.94 29.88 -5.89
CA ARG A 63 -31.74 29.52 -6.67
C ARG A 63 -30.66 28.90 -5.78
N GLU A 64 -30.36 29.53 -4.64
CA GLU A 64 -29.33 29.02 -3.74
C GLU A 64 -29.73 27.68 -3.11
N ARG A 65 -31.02 27.52 -2.75
CA ARG A 65 -31.58 26.25 -2.27
C ARG A 65 -31.41 25.13 -3.30
N ILE A 66 -31.82 25.39 -4.55
CA ILE A 66 -31.71 24.43 -5.66
C ILE A 66 -30.25 24.04 -5.90
N LEU A 67 -29.33 25.01 -5.91
CA LEU A 67 -27.89 24.73 -6.09
C LEU A 67 -27.31 23.91 -4.94
N GLY A 68 -27.70 24.21 -3.70
CA GLY A 68 -27.30 23.46 -2.51
C GLY A 68 -27.78 22.00 -2.55
N GLU A 69 -29.05 21.80 -2.92
CA GLU A 69 -29.64 20.46 -3.06
C GLU A 69 -29.00 19.68 -4.20
N ALA A 70 -28.81 20.29 -5.37
CA ALA A 70 -28.14 19.66 -6.50
C ALA A 70 -26.70 19.24 -6.17
N LYS A 71 -25.97 20.07 -5.42
CA LYS A 71 -24.60 19.74 -4.97
C LYS A 71 -24.60 18.58 -3.97
N LYS A 72 -25.52 18.59 -3.01
CA LYS A 72 -25.65 17.51 -2.02
C LYS A 72 -26.00 16.19 -2.70
N GLU A 73 -26.91 16.21 -3.65
CA GLU A 73 -27.31 15.03 -4.43
C GLU A 73 -26.14 14.51 -5.27
N TYR A 74 -25.44 15.40 -5.98
CA TYR A 74 -24.24 15.06 -6.74
C TYR A 74 -23.18 14.36 -5.85
N ASP A 75 -22.89 14.92 -4.68
CA ASP A 75 -21.90 14.34 -3.76
C ASP A 75 -22.36 12.98 -3.23
N SER A 76 -23.66 12.82 -2.97
CA SER A 76 -24.25 11.54 -2.56
C SER A 76 -24.12 10.47 -3.64
N VAL A 77 -24.56 10.77 -4.87
CA VAL A 77 -24.48 9.87 -6.02
C VAL A 77 -23.03 9.51 -6.33
N LYS A 78 -22.11 10.49 -6.28
CA LYS A 78 -20.69 10.26 -6.49
C LYS A 78 -20.13 9.27 -5.46
N LYS A 79 -20.48 9.44 -4.18
CA LYS A 79 -20.03 8.54 -3.11
C LYS A 79 -20.57 7.12 -3.29
N GLU A 80 -21.85 6.99 -3.60
CA GLU A 80 -22.49 5.70 -3.85
C GLU A 80 -21.87 4.99 -5.07
N THR A 81 -21.67 5.73 -6.17
CA THR A 81 -21.02 5.22 -7.37
C THR A 81 -19.61 4.70 -7.09
N MET A 82 -18.82 5.41 -6.28
CA MET A 82 -17.49 4.94 -5.88
C MET A 82 -17.53 3.63 -5.10
N VAL A 83 -18.52 3.44 -4.22
CA VAL A 83 -18.71 2.19 -3.48
C VAL A 83 -19.05 1.04 -4.43
N ILE A 84 -20.01 1.26 -5.34
CA ILE A 84 -20.42 0.27 -6.34
C ILE A 84 -19.24 -0.10 -7.26
N MET A 85 -18.49 0.88 -7.75
CA MET A 85 -17.31 0.64 -8.58
C MET A 85 -16.29 -0.24 -7.85
N ARG A 86 -16.01 0.04 -6.58
CA ARG A 86 -15.07 -0.76 -5.80
C ARG A 86 -15.54 -2.20 -5.63
N GLN A 87 -16.82 -2.40 -5.32
CA GLN A 87 -17.42 -3.73 -5.23
C GLN A 87 -17.36 -4.46 -6.58
N ASN A 88 -17.68 -3.77 -7.67
CA ASN A 88 -17.60 -4.33 -9.01
C ASN A 88 -16.17 -4.77 -9.36
N VAL A 89 -15.16 -3.95 -9.07
CA VAL A 89 -13.75 -4.31 -9.27
C VAL A 89 -13.36 -5.53 -8.44
N GLU A 90 -13.72 -5.55 -7.14
CA GLU A 90 -13.40 -6.69 -6.27
C GLU A 90 -14.11 -7.98 -6.69
N SER A 91 -15.32 -7.86 -7.24
CA SER A 91 -16.13 -8.98 -7.73
C SER A 91 -15.79 -9.39 -9.16
N HIS A 92 -15.03 -8.57 -9.88
CA HIS A 92 -14.67 -8.78 -11.28
C HIS A 92 -13.88 -10.06 -11.42
N ASP A 93 -14.22 -10.86 -12.43
CA ASP A 93 -13.66 -12.20 -12.60
C ASP A 93 -12.14 -12.19 -12.74
N ILE A 94 -11.59 -11.17 -13.41
CA ILE A 94 -10.13 -10.95 -13.49
C ILE A 94 -9.49 -10.81 -12.09
N VAL A 95 -10.11 -10.07 -11.16
CA VAL A 95 -9.56 -9.88 -9.81
C VAL A 95 -9.67 -11.16 -8.99
N LYS A 96 -10.76 -11.92 -9.15
CA LYS A 96 -10.90 -13.23 -8.51
C LYS A 96 -9.86 -14.22 -9.04
N GLU A 97 -9.71 -14.31 -10.36
CA GLU A 97 -8.74 -15.17 -11.02
C GLU A 97 -7.31 -14.81 -10.62
N ALA A 98 -6.98 -13.51 -10.59
CA ALA A 98 -5.69 -13.03 -10.12
C ALA A 98 -5.42 -13.42 -8.65
N LYS A 99 -6.43 -13.38 -7.78
CA LYS A 99 -6.32 -13.84 -6.38
C LYS A 99 -6.08 -15.35 -6.31
N ILE A 100 -6.84 -16.15 -7.07
CA ILE A 100 -6.67 -17.61 -7.13
C ILE A 100 -5.26 -17.96 -7.60
N ARG A 101 -4.83 -17.39 -8.72
CA ARG A 101 -3.49 -17.61 -9.27
C ARG A 101 -2.39 -17.14 -8.31
N GLY A 102 -2.60 -16.04 -7.59
CA GLY A 102 -1.69 -15.58 -6.54
C GLY A 102 -1.57 -16.61 -5.39
N GLN A 103 -2.69 -17.17 -4.94
CA GLN A 103 -2.70 -18.22 -3.93
C GLN A 103 -2.01 -19.50 -4.43
N GLU A 104 -2.21 -19.89 -5.68
CA GLU A 104 -1.54 -21.05 -6.30
C GLU A 104 -0.02 -20.86 -6.36
N ILE A 105 0.45 -19.68 -6.74
CA ILE A 105 1.88 -19.36 -6.75
C ILE A 105 2.48 -19.49 -5.35
N ILE A 106 1.81 -18.95 -4.33
CA ILE A 106 2.27 -19.04 -2.94
C ILE A 106 2.28 -20.50 -2.48
N ALA A 107 1.23 -21.26 -2.77
CA ALA A 107 1.15 -22.68 -2.42
C ALA A 107 2.23 -23.51 -3.13
N SER A 108 2.54 -23.21 -4.40
CA SER A 108 3.64 -23.84 -5.12
C SER A 108 4.99 -23.51 -4.47
N ALA A 109 5.26 -22.23 -4.22
CA ALA A 109 6.51 -21.79 -3.59
C ALA A 109 6.71 -22.43 -2.21
N GLN A 110 5.64 -22.59 -1.42
CA GLN A 110 5.70 -23.28 -0.13
C GLN A 110 6.01 -24.78 -0.27
N ARG A 111 5.44 -25.46 -1.27
CA ARG A 111 5.75 -26.87 -1.57
C ARG A 111 7.20 -27.03 -1.99
N ASP A 112 7.68 -26.17 -2.88
CA ASP A 112 9.06 -26.19 -3.38
C ASP A 112 10.05 -25.92 -2.24
N ALA A 113 9.79 -24.91 -1.40
CA ALA A 113 10.61 -24.62 -0.23
C ALA A 113 10.64 -25.80 0.76
N LYS A 114 9.52 -26.49 0.96
CA LYS A 114 9.46 -27.70 1.80
C LYS A 114 10.28 -28.84 1.19
N ALA A 115 10.18 -29.05 -0.13
CA ALA A 115 10.92 -30.08 -0.85
C ALA A 115 12.44 -29.82 -0.77
N ILE A 116 12.88 -28.57 -1.03
CA ILE A 116 14.28 -28.17 -0.90
C ILE A 116 14.77 -28.44 0.53
N ARG A 117 14.03 -28.00 1.55
CA ARG A 117 14.44 -28.19 2.95
C ARG A 117 14.56 -29.67 3.33
N LEU A 118 13.64 -30.51 2.85
CA LEU A 118 13.70 -31.94 3.12
C LEU A 118 14.87 -32.59 2.38
N GLY A 119 15.04 -32.31 1.09
CA GLY A 119 16.15 -32.82 0.30
C GLY A 119 17.52 -32.37 0.83
N SER A 120 17.66 -31.14 1.31
CA SER A 120 18.90 -30.68 1.95
C SER A 120 19.20 -31.42 3.26
N ARG A 121 18.17 -31.80 4.03
CA ARG A 121 18.35 -32.60 5.25
C ARG A 121 18.76 -34.03 4.92
N GLU A 122 18.08 -34.67 3.96
CA GLU A 122 18.42 -36.02 3.49
C GLU A 122 19.85 -36.06 2.94
N TYR A 123 20.23 -35.07 2.11
CA TYR A 123 21.59 -34.94 1.61
C TYR A 123 22.62 -34.75 2.73
N SER A 124 22.32 -33.90 3.72
CA SER A 124 23.22 -33.70 4.86
C SER A 124 23.39 -34.98 5.68
N ASP A 125 22.31 -35.74 5.88
CA ASP A 125 22.33 -37.01 6.60
C ASP A 125 23.17 -38.06 5.85
N GLU A 126 23.04 -38.13 4.53
CA GLU A 126 23.84 -39.01 3.68
C GLU A 126 25.35 -38.68 3.79
N ILE A 127 25.70 -37.40 3.65
CA ILE A 127 27.10 -36.95 3.75
C ILE A 127 27.67 -37.21 5.14
N LEU A 128 26.92 -36.89 6.20
CA LEU A 128 27.37 -37.14 7.58
C LEU A 128 27.51 -38.64 7.86
N SER A 129 26.59 -39.46 7.37
CA SER A 129 26.67 -40.92 7.49
C SER A 129 27.86 -41.50 6.72
N GLN A 130 28.20 -40.94 5.55
CA GLN A 130 29.39 -41.33 4.81
C GLN A 130 30.65 -40.95 5.55
N LEU A 131 30.70 -39.73 6.09
CA LEU A 131 31.82 -39.25 6.90
C LEU A 131 32.04 -40.13 8.14
N ASP A 132 30.97 -40.49 8.84
CA ASP A 132 31.03 -41.37 10.02
C ASP A 132 31.64 -42.74 9.68
N ARG A 133 31.20 -43.36 8.57
CA ARG A 133 31.79 -44.61 8.06
C ARG A 133 33.26 -44.47 7.72
N GLU A 134 33.66 -43.35 7.12
CA GLU A 134 35.06 -43.09 6.76
C GLU A 134 35.92 -42.89 8.00
N ILE A 135 35.42 -42.16 9.01
CA ILE A 135 36.10 -41.99 10.29
C ILE A 135 36.31 -43.33 10.99
N GLU A 136 35.27 -44.18 11.06
CA GLU A 136 35.41 -45.51 11.67
C GLU A 136 36.40 -46.40 10.89
N ALA A 137 36.40 -46.33 9.56
CA ALA A 137 37.39 -47.04 8.74
C ALA A 137 38.83 -46.54 9.02
N GLN A 138 39.03 -45.23 9.10
CA GLN A 138 40.34 -44.64 9.42
C GLN A 138 40.81 -44.99 10.85
N LYS A 139 39.89 -45.02 11.80
CA LYS A 139 40.17 -45.45 13.18
C LYS A 139 40.64 -46.90 13.22
N GLU A 140 39.97 -47.81 12.52
CA GLU A 140 40.40 -49.22 12.43
C GLU A 140 41.78 -49.37 11.80
N ILE A 141 42.07 -48.61 10.73
CA ILE A 141 43.39 -48.58 10.10
C ILE A 141 44.45 -48.07 11.08
N LEU A 142 44.16 -47.00 11.83
CA LEU A 142 45.06 -46.42 12.82
C LEU A 142 45.37 -47.42 13.94
N ILE A 143 44.36 -48.10 14.49
CA ILE A 143 44.55 -49.10 15.56
C ILE A 143 45.42 -50.25 15.07
N LYS A 144 45.16 -50.79 13.88
CA LYS A 144 45.99 -51.86 13.29
C LYS A 144 47.42 -51.39 13.02
N GLY A 145 47.58 -50.16 12.51
CA GLY A 145 48.90 -49.56 12.29
C GLY A 145 49.69 -49.40 13.58
N LEU A 146 49.04 -48.94 14.66
CA LEU A 146 49.64 -48.84 15.99
C LEU A 146 50.05 -50.22 16.53
N GLN A 147 49.19 -51.23 16.42
CA GLN A 147 49.51 -52.60 16.85
C GLN A 147 50.74 -53.15 16.14
N GLY A 148 50.81 -53.04 14.81
CA GLY A 148 51.97 -53.51 14.04
C GLY A 148 53.25 -52.73 14.35
N SER A 149 53.13 -51.42 14.61
CA SER A 149 54.27 -50.61 15.04
C SER A 149 54.78 -51.03 16.41
N PHE A 150 53.89 -51.26 17.39
CA PHE A 150 54.27 -51.76 18.71
C PHE A 150 54.93 -53.13 18.65
N GLU A 151 54.42 -54.04 17.83
CA GLU A 151 55.01 -55.37 17.64
C GLU A 151 56.42 -55.30 17.04
N THR A 152 56.62 -54.42 16.04
CA THR A 152 57.93 -54.15 15.44
C THR A 152 58.90 -53.59 16.49
N VAL A 153 58.49 -52.55 17.23
CA VAL A 153 59.31 -51.95 18.30
C VAL A 153 59.67 -52.98 19.37
N ALA A 154 58.71 -53.82 19.80
CA ALA A 154 58.97 -54.87 20.79
C ALA A 154 60.02 -55.87 20.30
N LYS A 155 59.93 -56.30 19.04
CA LYS A 155 60.89 -57.21 18.41
C LYS A 155 62.28 -56.57 18.28
N ASP A 156 62.34 -55.30 17.91
CA ASP A 156 63.62 -54.57 17.77
C ASP A 156 64.31 -54.38 19.13
N VAL A 157 63.54 -54.07 20.18
CA VAL A 157 64.04 -53.98 21.56
C VAL A 157 64.56 -55.34 22.05
N ASP A 158 63.79 -56.41 21.85
CA ASP A 158 64.20 -57.77 22.23
C ASP A 158 65.48 -58.21 21.50
N GLY A 159 65.56 -57.96 20.20
CA GLY A 159 66.75 -58.25 19.39
C GLY A 159 67.98 -57.46 19.84
N THR A 160 67.81 -56.18 20.15
CA THR A 160 68.89 -55.31 20.66
C THR A 160 69.39 -55.80 22.03
N LEU A 161 68.48 -56.12 22.95
CA LEU A 161 68.82 -56.60 24.28
C LEU A 161 69.48 -57.99 24.24
N THR A 162 69.00 -58.88 23.38
CA THR A 162 69.59 -60.21 23.17
C THR A 162 71.01 -60.10 22.61
N SER A 163 71.21 -59.20 21.65
CA SER A 163 72.55 -58.91 21.10
C SER A 163 73.48 -58.37 22.18
N ALA A 164 73.03 -57.38 22.97
CA ALA A 164 73.79 -56.84 24.09
C ALA A 164 74.15 -57.90 25.14
N CYS A 165 73.19 -58.76 25.53
CA CYS A 165 73.42 -59.88 26.44
C CYS A 165 74.46 -60.88 25.89
N THR A 166 74.42 -61.13 24.58
CA THR A 166 75.37 -62.03 23.91
C THR A 166 76.78 -61.44 23.94
N THR A 167 76.92 -60.15 23.60
CA THR A 167 78.21 -59.43 23.73
C THR A 167 78.73 -59.46 25.17
N ILE A 168 77.88 -59.21 26.17
CA ILE A 168 78.27 -59.30 27.58
C ILE A 168 78.75 -60.72 27.92
N ARG A 169 78.03 -61.75 27.47
CA ARG A 169 78.37 -63.15 27.71
C ARG A 169 79.72 -63.53 27.08
N ASP A 170 79.97 -63.08 25.86
CA ASP A 170 81.22 -63.37 25.17
C ASP A 170 82.40 -62.61 25.79
N ASN A 171 82.22 -61.34 26.16
CA ASN A 171 83.21 -60.58 26.96
C ASN A 171 83.55 -61.30 28.29
N ILE A 172 82.57 -61.89 28.98
CA ILE A 172 82.79 -62.67 30.21
C ILE A 172 83.61 -63.94 29.92
N LYS A 173 83.35 -64.65 28.81
CA LYS A 173 84.12 -65.86 28.44
C LYS A 173 85.57 -65.51 28.14
N GLU A 174 85.82 -64.44 27.39
CA GLU A 174 87.16 -63.97 27.06
C GLU A 174 87.96 -63.64 28.33
N LEU A 175 87.38 -62.86 29.25
CA LEU A 175 88.02 -62.53 30.53
C LEU A 175 88.37 -63.76 31.38
N ARG A 176 87.54 -64.83 31.34
CA ARG A 176 87.82 -66.09 32.03
C ARG A 176 88.96 -66.88 31.37
N GLY A 177 89.04 -66.83 30.04
CA GLY A 177 90.12 -67.45 29.26
C GLY A 177 91.49 -66.83 29.54
N MET A 178 91.53 -65.53 29.82
CA MET A 178 92.76 -64.79 30.14
C MET A 178 93.35 -65.08 31.53
N LYS A 179 92.62 -65.78 32.41
CA LYS A 179 93.09 -66.14 33.77
C LYS A 179 93.74 -67.54 33.87
N LYS A 180 94.01 -68.19 32.74
CA LYS A 180 94.86 -69.40 32.65
C LYS A 180 96.21 -69.03 32.04
#